data_AF-A0A2E4I9I7-F1
#
_entry.id   AF-A0A2E4I9I7-F1
#
_cell.length_a   1.000
_cell.length_b   1.000
_cell.length_c   1.000
_cell.angle_alpha   90.00
_cell.angle_beta   90.00
_cell.angle_gamma   90.00
#
_symmetry.space_group_name_H-M   'P 1'
#
loop_
_entity.id
_entity.type
_entity.pdbx_description
1 polymer ?
#
loop_
_entity_poly.entity_id
_entity_poly.type
_entity_poly.pdbx_seq_one_letter_code
_entity_poly.pdbx_strand_id
1 'polypeptide(L)' 'MAANGISTLANKKLRQEAKLAQANADRVARNVIEAGRYSDVTADISQLPTKYDTDNSLIDNANTGGLKPGRPYAA' A
#
# COMPACT_ATOMS: atom_id res chain seq x y z
N MET A 1 14.90 -7.86 -12.14
CA MET A 1 15.12 -7.67 -10.69
C MET A 1 15.09 -6.18 -10.40
N ALA A 2 14.22 -5.70 -9.53
CA ALA A 2 14.18 -4.28 -9.16
C ALA A 2 15.19 -3.98 -8.03
N ALA A 3 15.78 -2.78 -8.04
CA ALA A 3 16.82 -2.39 -7.08
C ALA A 3 16.34 -2.37 -5.61
N ASN A 4 15.03 -2.23 -5.39
CA ASN A 4 14.39 -2.31 -4.07
C ASN A 4 14.28 -3.74 -3.50
N GLY A 5 14.72 -4.77 -4.23
CA GLY A 5 14.65 -6.17 -3.80
C GLY A 5 13.24 -6.78 -3.76
N ILE A 6 12.17 -5.99 -3.83
CA ILE A 6 10.78 -6.45 -3.65
C ILE A 6 10.44 -7.62 -4.58
N SER A 7 11.01 -7.68 -5.79
CA SER A 7 10.73 -8.78 -6.72
C SER A 7 11.16 -10.18 -6.25
N THR A 8 12.03 -10.33 -5.25
CA THR A 8 12.47 -11.65 -4.72
C THR A 8 11.67 -12.15 -3.52
N LEU A 9 10.83 -11.33 -2.90
CA LEU A 9 10.17 -11.71 -1.65
C LEU A 9 9.26 -12.95 -1.86
N ALA A 10 9.30 -13.86 -0.89
CA ALA A 10 8.90 -15.27 -1.04
C ALA A 10 7.45 -15.49 -1.53
N ASN A 11 6.52 -14.59 -1.19
CA ASN A 11 5.12 -14.68 -1.60
C ASN A 11 4.57 -13.31 -2.05
N LYS A 12 3.35 -13.29 -2.57
CA LYS A 12 2.69 -12.08 -3.06
C LYS A 12 2.29 -11.14 -1.91
N LYS A 13 1.96 -11.65 -0.73
CA LYS A 13 1.68 -10.87 0.48
C LYS A 13 2.84 -9.94 0.84
N LEU A 14 4.04 -10.50 1.06
CA LEU A 14 5.25 -9.72 1.36
C LEU A 14 5.56 -8.69 0.26
N ARG A 15 5.30 -9.04 -1.01
CA ARG A 15 5.47 -8.12 -2.15
C ARG A 15 4.42 -7.00 -2.19
N GLN A 16 3.22 -7.24 -1.69
CA GLN A 16 2.17 -6.23 -1.56
C GLN A 16 2.53 -5.29 -0.40
N GLU A 17 2.79 -5.83 0.79
CA GLU A 17 3.19 -5.09 1.99
C GLU A 17 4.42 -4.21 1.74
N ALA A 18 5.48 -4.74 1.13
CA ALA A 18 6.68 -3.96 0.81
C ALA A 18 6.43 -2.83 -0.21
N LYS A 19 5.52 -3.03 -1.18
CA LYS A 19 5.13 -1.96 -2.13
C LYS A 19 4.33 -0.86 -1.43
N LEU A 20 3.48 -1.22 -0.46
CA LEU A 20 2.76 -0.24 0.36
C LEU A 20 3.73 0.59 1.20
N ALA A 21 4.69 -0.06 1.87
CA ALA A 21 5.74 0.61 2.63
C ALA A 21 6.58 1.56 1.77
N GLN A 22 6.98 1.13 0.56
CA GLN A 22 7.69 2.01 -0.37
C GLN A 22 6.82 3.21 -0.80
N ALA A 23 5.55 2.99 -1.13
CA ALA A 23 4.64 4.07 -1.54
C ALA A 23 4.43 5.12 -0.43
N ASN A 24 4.49 4.72 0.85
CA ASN A 24 4.45 5.64 1.99
C ASN A 24 5.74 6.48 2.04
N ALA A 25 6.91 5.84 1.96
CA ALA A 25 8.19 6.53 1.94
C ALA A 25 8.29 7.53 0.78
N ASP A 26 7.82 7.16 -0.42
CA ASP A 26 7.78 8.04 -1.59
C ASP A 26 6.87 9.27 -1.35
N ARG A 27 5.72 9.11 -0.66
CA ARG A 27 4.84 10.25 -0.29
C ARG A 27 5.46 11.15 0.77
N VAL A 28 6.06 10.58 1.81
CA VAL A 28 6.78 11.33 2.84
C VAL A 28 7.88 12.17 2.19
N ALA A 29 8.72 11.55 1.34
CA ALA A 29 9.79 12.25 0.62
C ALA A 29 9.24 13.35 -0.32
N ARG A 30 8.09 13.13 -0.97
CA ARG A 30 7.44 14.18 -1.78
C ARG A 30 6.92 15.34 -0.94
N ASN A 31 6.37 15.10 0.25
CA ASN A 31 5.93 16.17 1.15
C ASN A 31 7.09 17.04 1.69
N VAL A 32 8.33 16.54 1.69
CA VAL A 32 9.52 17.37 2.01
C VAL A 32 9.82 18.38 0.89
N ILE A 33 9.53 18.03 -0.37
CA ILE A 33 9.76 18.89 -1.54
C ILE A 33 8.56 19.84 -1.76
N GLU A 34 7.35 19.34 -1.57
CA GLU A 34 6.09 20.05 -1.80
C GLU A 34 5.17 19.83 -0.60
N ALA A 35 5.29 20.71 0.40
CA ALA A 35 4.58 20.60 1.66
C ALA A 35 3.06 20.55 1.45
N GLY A 36 2.40 19.57 2.07
CA GLY A 36 0.95 19.39 2.00
C GLY A 36 0.42 18.70 0.73
N ARG A 37 1.29 18.31 -0.23
CA ARG A 37 0.89 17.60 -1.46
C ARG A 37 0.07 16.34 -1.20
N TYR A 38 0.46 15.57 -0.18
CA TYR A 38 -0.28 14.41 0.32
C TYR A 38 -0.76 14.69 1.74
N SER A 39 -2.08 14.79 1.94
CA SER A 39 -2.70 14.90 3.27
C SER A 39 -2.54 13.63 4.11
N ASP A 40 -2.45 12.48 3.44
CA ASP A 40 -2.15 11.18 4.02
C ASP A 40 -0.92 10.54 3.34
N VAL A 41 -0.05 9.95 4.16
CA VAL A 41 1.15 9.22 3.73
C VAL A 41 1.18 7.77 4.23
N THR A 42 0.12 7.28 4.87
CA THR A 42 0.05 6.02 5.60
C THR A 42 -0.78 4.98 4.84
N ALA A 43 -0.14 3.90 4.42
CA ALA A 43 -0.85 2.76 3.86
C ALA A 43 -1.31 1.75 4.91
N ASP A 44 -2.61 1.45 4.87
CA ASP A 44 -3.20 0.30 5.53
C ASP A 44 -3.66 -0.73 4.48
N ILE A 45 -3.09 -1.93 4.53
CA ILE A 45 -3.44 -3.04 3.62
C ILE A 45 -4.89 -3.51 3.81
N SER A 46 -5.52 -3.24 4.95
CA SER A 46 -6.93 -3.55 5.21
C SER A 46 -7.88 -2.72 4.34
N GLN A 47 -7.47 -1.54 3.88
CA GLN A 47 -8.28 -0.64 3.04
C GLN A 47 -8.28 -1.03 1.55
N LEU A 48 -7.49 -2.04 1.16
CA LEU A 48 -7.54 -2.58 -0.20
C LEU A 48 -8.75 -3.51 -0.37
N PRO A 49 -9.47 -3.46 -1.51
CA PRO A 49 -10.55 -4.40 -1.80
C PRO A 49 -10.10 -5.86 -1.79
N THR A 50 -8.84 -6.13 -2.13
CA THR A 50 -8.24 -7.48 -2.10
C THR A 50 -6.81 -7.43 -1.59
N LYS A 51 -6.43 -8.44 -0.80
CA LYS A 51 -5.05 -8.64 -0.30
C LYS A 51 -4.63 -10.09 -0.48
N TYR A 52 -3.33 -10.31 -0.67
CA TYR A 52 -2.79 -11.67 -0.73
C TYR A 52 -2.56 -12.24 0.67
N ASP A 53 -2.85 -13.52 0.85
CA ASP A 53 -2.34 -14.29 1.99
C ASP A 53 -0.97 -14.92 1.67
N THR A 54 -0.40 -15.57 2.68
CA THR A 54 0.92 -16.21 2.71
C THR A 54 1.10 -17.31 1.66
N ASP A 55 0.04 -18.01 1.31
CA ASP A 55 -0.04 -19.04 0.25
C ASP A 55 -0.28 -18.46 -1.17
N ASN A 56 -0.42 -17.13 -1.28
CA ASN A 56 -0.79 -16.38 -2.49
C ASN A 56 -2.27 -16.48 -2.90
N SER A 57 -3.14 -17.04 -2.06
CA SER A 57 -4.59 -16.88 -2.19
C SER A 57 -5.00 -15.40 -2.03
N LEU A 58 -6.22 -15.07 -2.46
CA LEU A 58 -6.80 -13.75 -2.27
C LEU A 58 -7.78 -13.77 -1.09
N ILE A 59 -7.63 -12.77 -0.22
CA ILE A 59 -8.61 -12.41 0.79
C ILE A 59 -9.29 -11.14 0.30
N ASP A 60 -10.58 -11.25 -0.02
CA ASP A 60 -11.41 -10.11 -0.39
C ASP A 60 -11.87 -9.38 0.88
N ASN A 61 -11.69 -8.06 0.89
CA ASN A 61 -12.32 -7.20 1.88
C ASN A 61 -13.71 -6.79 1.35
N ALA A 62 -14.76 -7.08 2.12
CA ALA A 62 -16.11 -6.63 1.82
C ALA A 62 -16.23 -5.09 1.68
N ASN A 63 -15.28 -4.35 2.25
CA ASN A 63 -15.16 -2.89 2.17
C ASN A 63 -16.49 -2.19 2.47
N THR A 64 -17.11 -2.57 3.60
CA THR A 64 -18.49 -2.21 3.98
C THR A 64 -18.73 -0.71 4.17
N GLY A 65 -17.66 0.09 4.24
CA GLY A 65 -17.71 1.57 4.27
C GLY A 65 -17.56 2.23 2.89
N GLY A 66 -17.38 1.47 1.81
CA GLY A 66 -17.13 1.97 0.45
C GLY A 66 -15.70 2.44 0.22
N LEU A 67 -15.39 2.82 -1.03
CA LEU A 67 -14.11 3.46 -1.35
C LEU A 67 -14.11 4.89 -0.81
N LYS A 68 -13.18 5.22 0.09
CA LYS A 68 -13.01 6.59 0.60
C LYS A 68 -12.69 7.56 -0.56
N PRO A 69 -13.24 8.78 -0.56
CA PRO A 69 -12.88 9.81 -1.54
C PRO A 69 -11.38 10.15 -1.45
N GLY A 70 -10.61 9.75 -2.46
CA GLY A 70 -9.15 9.84 -2.46
C GLY A 70 -8.52 8.58 -3.04
N ARG A 71 -7.28 8.28 -2.62
CA ARG A 71 -6.67 6.94 -2.80
C ARG A 71 -6.97 6.10 -1.54
N PRO A 72 -6.87 4.76 -1.58
CA PRO A 72 -7.19 3.88 -0.45
C PRO A 72 -6.10 3.89 0.64
N TYR A 73 -5.77 5.08 1.13
CA TYR A 73 -4.71 5.38 2.10
C TYR A 73 -5.19 6.54 2.98
N ALA A 74 -5.66 6.19 4.18
CA ALA A 74 -6.29 7.11 5.12
C ALA A 74 -7.56 7.76 4.51
N ALA A 75 -8.02 8.93 4.97
CA ALA A 75 -8.01 9.36 6.37
C ALA A 75 -9.21 8.69 7.05
#